data_AF-A0A971FV79-F1
#
_entry.id   AF-A0A971FV79-F1
#
_cell.length_a   1.000
_cell.length_b   1.000
_cell.length_c   1.000
_cell.angle_alpha   90.00
_cell.angle_beta   90.00
_cell.angle_gamma   90.00
#
_symmetry.space_group_name_H-M   'P 1'
#
loop_
_entity.id
_entity.type
_entity.pdbx_description
1 polymer ?
#
loop_
_entity_poly.entity_id
_entity_poly.type
_entity_poly.pdbx_seq_one_letter_code
_entity_poly.pdbx_strand_id
1 'polypeptide(L)'
;MRKILSIAVLAIISIASASAQKVYICKGGTYTTQDISEGLEISLTEGIDSITFAKPQMGNDVQVVFDGTTATVTIPSQLQDVVTCASGNSPDVVLTSTTTTDEVTYQVSGSSSAGSLTIHGEYKLTVQLNGVSLTSTKGAAIDIQCGKRIAIVMKDGTTNSFADAVSGSQKACFYTKGHLEISGAGTLNVTGNANHAIAAKEYLQIKKTVKTINILKAANDAIHVGQHFQMNGGEVNVTSTTVSDGIQVEYKRDNSNQIIVDEDNTGGVIIKGGSLNITLDNAQDAKGIKAEGNIEISGGTFLIHANSNGSRGMQTDGDMTVGEENGTTNITIYARGSRCTVAEDTTDPHRCMGIKVDGNMTVNAGTIAVYNTGAKSKAIKVGGMYKNNGGTVSGEVDN
;
A
#
# COMPACT_ATOMS: atom_id res chain seq x y z
N MET A 1 -19.63 17.17 70.71
CA MET A 1 -18.88 16.17 69.92
C MET A 1 -18.40 16.84 68.64
N ARG A 2 -17.11 17.19 68.57
CA ARG A 2 -16.47 17.74 67.38
C ARG A 2 -16.26 16.60 66.38
N LYS A 3 -16.82 16.68 65.17
CA LYS A 3 -16.46 15.79 64.07
C LYS A 3 -15.44 16.51 63.20
N ILE A 4 -14.21 16.02 63.26
CA ILE A 4 -13.09 16.42 62.41
C ILE A 4 -13.35 15.80 61.03
N LEU A 5 -13.48 16.64 60.00
CA LEU A 5 -13.53 16.19 58.61
C LEU A 5 -12.14 16.44 58.01
N SER A 6 -11.42 15.35 57.74
CA SER A 6 -10.08 15.38 57.17
C SER A 6 -10.12 15.88 55.73
N ILE A 7 -9.48 17.01 55.46
CA ILE A 7 -9.23 17.52 54.10
C ILE A 7 -7.97 16.80 53.59
N ALA A 8 -8.13 15.93 52.59
CA ALA A 8 -7.03 15.40 51.82
C ALA A 8 -6.68 16.43 50.73
N VAL A 9 -5.64 17.22 50.94
CA VAL A 9 -5.04 18.05 49.89
C VAL A 9 -4.17 17.14 49.03
N LEU A 10 -4.64 16.80 47.83
CA LEU A 10 -3.82 16.16 46.81
C LEU A 10 -3.32 17.25 45.87
N ALA A 11 -2.14 17.80 46.16
CA ALA A 11 -1.46 18.73 45.27
C ALA A 11 -0.84 17.93 44.11
N ILE A 12 -1.48 17.97 42.94
CA ILE A 12 -0.86 17.53 41.68
C ILE A 12 -0.45 18.81 40.95
N ILE A 13 0.85 19.09 40.98
CA ILE A 13 1.46 20.05 40.05
C ILE A 13 1.51 19.34 38.70
N SER A 14 0.59 19.71 37.80
CA SER A 14 0.71 19.39 36.38
C SER A 14 0.59 20.69 35.60
N ILE A 15 1.70 21.11 35.00
CA ILE A 15 1.72 22.18 34.01
C ILE A 15 0.94 21.64 32.80
N ALA A 16 -0.33 22.01 32.69
CA ALA A 16 -1.18 21.66 31.57
C ALA A 16 -1.08 22.75 30.50
N SER A 17 -0.67 22.37 29.29
CA SER A 17 -1.04 23.13 28.10
C SER A 17 -2.57 23.04 27.96
N ALA A 18 -3.25 24.18 28.08
CA ALA A 18 -4.70 24.24 28.13
C ALA A 18 -5.33 23.97 26.74
N SER A 19 -5.76 22.73 26.50
CA SER A 19 -6.95 22.49 25.66
C SER A 19 -8.14 22.34 26.60
N ALA A 20 -9.19 23.15 26.44
CA ALA A 20 -10.39 23.07 27.27
C ALA A 20 -10.95 21.63 27.27
N GLN A 21 -10.85 20.93 28.40
CA GLN A 21 -11.53 19.66 28.61
C GLN A 21 -12.94 19.96 29.09
N LYS A 22 -13.96 19.22 28.63
CA LYS A 22 -15.35 19.41 29.06
C LYS A 22 -15.79 18.32 30.04
N VAL A 23 -16.40 18.73 31.16
CA VAL A 23 -17.12 17.83 32.07
C VAL A 23 -18.61 17.87 31.72
N TYR A 24 -19.22 16.69 31.60
CA TYR A 24 -20.68 16.55 31.50
C TYR A 24 -21.22 16.15 32.88
N ILE A 25 -22.15 16.95 33.40
CA ILE A 25 -22.81 16.71 34.69
C ILE A 25 -24.27 16.41 34.39
N CYS A 26 -24.76 15.24 34.79
CA CYS A 26 -26.17 14.85 34.63
C CYS A 26 -26.91 14.93 35.96
N LYS A 27 -28.11 15.53 35.96
CA LYS A 27 -29.02 15.60 37.10
C LYS A 27 -30.46 15.39 36.65
N GLY A 28 -31.14 14.37 37.15
CA GLY A 28 -32.56 14.11 36.83
C GLY A 28 -32.82 13.94 35.33
N GLY A 29 -31.83 13.41 34.60
CA GLY A 29 -31.87 13.27 33.13
C GLY A 29 -31.49 14.53 32.33
N THR A 30 -31.14 15.64 32.99
CA THR A 30 -30.71 16.89 32.34
C THR A 30 -29.19 17.02 32.38
N TYR A 31 -28.57 17.36 31.24
CA TYR A 31 -27.12 17.48 31.11
C TYR A 31 -26.67 18.95 31.09
N THR A 32 -25.64 19.27 31.88
CA THR A 32 -24.91 20.56 31.83
C THR A 32 -23.44 20.33 31.51
N THR A 33 -22.81 21.26 30.78
CA THR A 33 -21.39 21.19 30.40
C THR A 33 -20.57 22.24 31.14
N GLN A 34 -19.36 21.88 31.57
CA GLN A 34 -18.40 22.80 32.18
C GLN A 34 -17.02 22.66 31.53
N ASP A 35 -16.43 23.77 31.10
CA ASP A 35 -15.04 23.79 30.64
C ASP A 35 -14.10 23.70 31.86
N ILE A 36 -13.07 22.86 31.75
CA ILE A 36 -12.02 22.68 32.77
C ILE A 36 -10.96 23.76 32.57
N SER A 37 -10.81 24.60 33.59
CA SER A 37 -9.71 25.53 33.76
C SER A 37 -8.90 25.16 35.00
N GLU A 38 -7.66 25.64 35.10
CA GLU A 38 -6.83 25.47 36.29
C GLU A 38 -7.56 26.05 37.52
N GLY A 39 -7.68 25.26 38.59
CA GLY A 39 -8.40 25.65 39.81
C GLY A 39 -9.93 25.58 39.72
N LEU A 40 -10.53 24.87 38.75
CA LEU A 40 -11.97 24.67 38.68
C LEU A 40 -12.50 23.92 39.93
N GLU A 41 -13.21 24.64 40.80
CA GLU A 41 -14.00 24.05 41.89
C GLU A 41 -15.46 23.90 41.46
N ILE A 42 -15.93 22.65 41.35
CA ILE A 42 -17.33 22.35 41.08
C ILE A 42 -18.03 22.10 42.43
N SER A 43 -18.76 23.10 42.92
CA SER A 43 -19.57 22.96 44.13
C SER A 43 -20.89 22.23 43.82
N LEU A 44 -21.04 21.05 44.40
CA LEU A 44 -22.17 20.13 44.13
C LEU A 44 -23.02 20.04 45.41
N THR A 45 -23.96 20.98 45.55
CA THR A 45 -24.76 21.17 46.77
C THR A 45 -25.97 20.24 46.89
N GLU A 46 -26.35 19.58 45.81
CA GLU A 46 -27.41 18.57 45.76
C GLU A 46 -26.87 17.38 44.94
N GLY A 47 -27.12 16.15 45.41
CA GLY A 47 -26.46 14.92 44.95
C GLY A 47 -26.36 14.71 43.43
N ILE A 48 -25.38 13.90 43.04
CA ILE A 48 -25.00 13.64 41.65
C ILE A 48 -25.44 12.24 41.25
N ASP A 49 -26.10 12.09 40.10
CA ASP A 49 -26.42 10.78 39.54
C ASP A 49 -25.18 10.13 38.89
N SER A 50 -24.46 10.89 38.06
CA SER A 50 -23.21 10.43 37.42
C SER A 50 -22.32 11.58 36.95
N ILE A 51 -21.01 11.34 36.89
CA ILE A 51 -20.01 12.18 36.24
C ILE A 51 -19.39 11.35 35.12
N THR A 52 -19.36 11.89 33.90
CA THR A 52 -18.67 11.26 32.77
C THR A 52 -17.70 12.22 32.12
N PHE A 53 -16.51 11.73 31.82
CA PHE A 53 -15.50 12.44 31.07
C PHE A 53 -15.60 12.00 29.61
N ALA A 54 -15.84 12.95 28.71
CA ALA A 54 -15.65 12.68 27.29
C ALA A 54 -14.16 12.83 26.99
N LYS A 55 -13.57 11.88 26.26
CA LYS A 55 -12.24 12.10 25.68
C LYS A 55 -12.34 13.32 24.75
N PRO A 56 -11.50 14.36 24.92
CA PRO A 56 -11.53 15.48 24.00
C PRO A 56 -11.23 14.97 22.59
N GLN A 57 -12.09 15.31 21.63
CA GLN A 57 -11.87 15.00 20.23
C GLN A 57 -10.93 16.08 19.66
N MET A 58 -9.64 15.87 19.91
CA MET A 58 -8.56 16.73 19.45
C MET A 58 -8.26 16.39 18.00
N GLY A 59 -8.00 17.40 17.16
CA GLY A 59 -7.44 17.15 15.82
C GLY A 59 -6.08 16.48 15.99
N ASN A 60 -5.99 15.19 15.67
CA ASN A 60 -4.84 14.33 15.98
C ASN A 60 -3.89 14.15 14.81
N ASP A 61 -4.08 14.91 13.74
CA ASP A 61 -3.36 14.65 12.51
C ASP A 61 -2.22 15.65 12.32
N VAL A 62 -1.03 15.13 12.07
CA VAL A 62 0.13 15.92 11.65
C VAL A 62 -0.15 16.45 10.25
N GLN A 63 -0.10 17.76 10.05
CA GLN A 63 -0.32 18.37 8.74
C GLN A 63 1.03 18.58 8.04
N VAL A 64 1.13 18.17 6.78
CA VAL A 64 2.28 18.39 5.91
C VAL A 64 1.78 19.06 4.63
N VAL A 65 2.24 20.28 4.37
CA VAL A 65 1.84 21.08 3.21
C VAL A 65 3.08 21.46 2.42
N PHE A 66 3.22 20.95 1.20
CA PHE A 66 4.29 21.31 0.28
C PHE A 66 3.90 22.54 -0.55
N ASP A 67 4.79 23.53 -0.63
CA ASP A 67 4.57 24.76 -1.39
C ASP A 67 5.83 25.12 -2.19
N GLY A 68 5.96 24.49 -3.37
CA GLY A 68 7.07 24.72 -4.28
C GLY A 68 8.39 24.25 -3.67
N THR A 69 9.22 25.19 -3.23
CA THR A 69 10.56 24.90 -2.70
C THR A 69 10.60 24.78 -1.18
N THR A 70 9.45 24.79 -0.50
CA THR A 70 9.36 24.64 0.95
C THR A 70 8.26 23.64 1.33
N ALA A 71 8.27 23.22 2.59
CA ALA A 71 7.13 22.53 3.20
C ALA A 71 6.85 23.12 4.58
N THR A 72 5.58 23.09 5.00
CA THR A 72 5.15 23.42 6.36
C THR A 72 4.66 22.17 7.04
N VAL A 73 5.19 21.89 8.25
CA VAL A 73 4.74 20.78 9.09
C VAL A 73 4.11 21.34 10.36
N THR A 74 2.85 21.01 10.62
CA THR A 74 2.15 21.35 11.87
C THR A 74 1.92 20.09 12.68
N ILE A 75 2.57 20.01 13.84
CA ILE A 75 2.43 18.90 14.79
C ILE A 75 1.49 19.34 15.92
N PRO A 76 0.32 18.70 16.09
CA PRO A 76 -0.58 18.99 17.20
C PRO A 76 0.11 18.86 18.56
N SER A 77 -0.25 19.68 19.55
CA SER A 77 0.44 19.75 20.84
C SER A 77 0.54 18.41 21.56
N GLN A 78 -0.48 17.56 21.43
CA GLN A 78 -0.53 16.21 22.01
C GLN A 78 0.43 15.21 21.36
N LEU A 79 0.97 15.52 20.18
CA LEU A 79 1.94 14.68 19.48
C LEU A 79 3.37 15.22 19.57
N GLN A 80 3.59 16.42 20.14
CA GLN A 80 4.92 17.05 20.15
C GLN A 80 5.97 16.29 20.97
N ASP A 81 5.53 15.46 21.95
CA ASP A 81 6.44 14.63 22.75
C ASP A 81 6.92 13.38 22.00
N VAL A 82 6.20 12.95 20.95
CA VAL A 82 6.45 11.67 20.26
C VAL A 82 6.67 11.81 18.76
N VAL A 83 6.27 12.93 18.15
CA VAL A 83 6.48 13.23 16.73
C VAL A 83 7.39 14.44 16.59
N THR A 84 8.41 14.31 15.75
CA THR A 84 9.36 15.39 15.42
C THR A 84 9.51 15.55 13.91
N CYS A 85 9.86 16.76 13.47
CA CYS A 85 10.21 17.08 12.09
C CYS A 85 11.64 17.59 12.05
N ALA A 86 12.56 16.85 11.43
CA ALA A 86 13.98 17.20 11.38
C ALA A 86 14.33 18.17 10.24
N SER A 87 13.45 18.31 9.25
CA SER A 87 13.70 19.04 8.01
C SER A 87 13.37 20.53 8.06
N GLY A 88 12.75 21.01 9.14
CA GLY A 88 12.24 22.39 9.21
C GLY A 88 11.33 22.71 8.03
N ASN A 89 11.66 23.77 7.29
CA ASN A 89 10.89 24.22 6.12
C ASN A 89 11.38 23.63 4.77
N SER A 90 12.32 22.68 4.80
CA SER A 90 12.81 22.01 3.58
C SER A 90 11.68 21.23 2.89
N PRO A 91 11.66 21.17 1.53
CA PRO A 91 10.74 20.32 0.78
C PRO A 91 11.11 18.84 0.85
N ASP A 92 12.30 18.49 1.36
CA ASP A 92 12.68 17.12 1.73
C ASP A 92 12.24 16.87 3.19
N VAL A 93 10.96 16.53 3.40
CA VAL A 93 10.36 16.41 4.74
C VAL A 93 10.78 15.11 5.41
N VAL A 94 11.28 15.20 6.64
CA VAL A 94 11.66 14.03 7.45
C VAL A 94 10.94 14.07 8.79
N LEU A 95 10.04 13.12 9.00
CA LEU A 95 9.25 12.94 10.21
C LEU A 95 9.68 11.69 10.96
N THR A 96 9.70 11.78 12.28
CA THR A 96 9.95 10.63 13.16
C THR A 96 8.87 10.55 14.21
N SER A 97 8.25 9.38 14.37
CA SER A 97 7.30 9.07 15.44
C SER A 97 7.84 7.93 16.33
N THR A 98 7.93 8.18 17.62
CA THR A 98 8.42 7.22 18.64
C THR A 98 7.30 6.51 19.41
N THR A 99 6.03 6.80 19.08
CA THR A 99 4.90 6.11 19.71
C THR A 99 4.95 4.61 19.42
N THR A 100 4.51 3.82 20.40
CA THR A 100 4.42 2.36 20.32
C THR A 100 2.99 1.84 20.54
N THR A 101 2.03 2.75 20.77
CA THR A 101 0.66 2.42 21.19
C THR A 101 -0.41 3.01 20.29
N ASP A 102 -0.23 4.24 19.85
CA ASP A 102 -1.27 5.01 19.16
C ASP A 102 -0.88 5.27 17.71
N GLU A 103 -1.83 5.07 16.80
CA GLU A 103 -1.63 5.30 15.37
C GLU A 103 -1.57 6.81 15.08
N VAL A 104 -0.48 7.25 14.44
CA VAL A 104 -0.34 8.65 13.99
C VAL A 104 -0.89 8.79 12.58
N THR A 105 -1.70 9.83 12.36
CA THR A 105 -2.21 10.20 11.05
C THR A 105 -1.45 11.43 10.53
N TYR A 106 -1.01 11.36 9.26
CA TYR A 106 -0.33 12.42 8.54
C TYR A 106 -1.22 12.88 7.37
N GLN A 107 -1.71 14.12 7.41
CA GLN A 107 -2.42 14.75 6.29
C GLN A 107 -1.40 15.42 5.38
N VAL A 108 -1.31 14.96 4.15
CA VAL A 108 -0.31 15.44 3.20
C VAL A 108 -1.01 16.12 2.03
N SER A 109 -0.57 17.33 1.67
CA SER A 109 -1.13 18.11 0.56
C SER A 109 -0.08 18.99 -0.11
N GLY A 110 -0.43 19.57 -1.25
CA GLY A 110 0.41 20.53 -1.97
C GLY A 110 1.42 19.87 -2.91
N SER A 111 2.41 20.63 -3.35
CA SER A 111 3.33 20.15 -4.39
C SER A 111 4.75 20.67 -4.25
N SER A 112 5.72 19.85 -4.66
CA SER A 112 7.12 20.24 -4.81
C SER A 112 7.77 19.52 -6.01
N SER A 113 8.57 20.25 -6.79
CA SER A 113 9.37 19.68 -7.89
C SER A 113 10.75 19.19 -7.45
N ALA A 114 11.10 19.39 -6.18
CA ALA A 114 12.36 18.96 -5.59
C ALA A 114 12.15 18.62 -4.11
N GLY A 115 11.17 17.76 -3.85
CA GLY A 115 10.74 17.42 -2.51
C GLY A 115 10.42 15.94 -2.35
N SER A 116 10.46 15.49 -1.10
CA SER A 116 10.27 14.12 -0.68
C SER A 116 9.60 14.07 0.68
N LEU A 117 9.01 12.92 1.01
CA LEU A 117 8.45 12.65 2.34
C LEU A 117 9.03 11.34 2.88
N THR A 118 9.83 11.47 3.95
CA THR A 118 10.34 10.34 4.72
C THR A 118 9.67 10.29 6.08
N ILE A 119 9.15 9.13 6.47
CA ILE A 119 8.53 8.91 7.78
C ILE A 119 9.18 7.71 8.46
N HIS A 120 9.80 7.93 9.62
CA HIS A 120 10.23 6.89 10.54
C HIS A 120 9.14 6.66 11.59
N GLY A 121 8.76 5.41 11.85
CA GLY A 121 7.73 5.09 12.82
C GLY A 121 7.94 3.73 13.48
N GLU A 122 7.63 3.66 14.78
CA GLU A 122 7.73 2.43 15.58
C GLU A 122 6.37 1.70 15.73
N TYR A 123 5.27 2.38 15.40
CA TYR A 123 3.92 1.84 15.43
C TYR A 123 3.16 2.04 14.12
N LYS A 124 1.91 1.57 14.07
CA LYS A 124 1.01 1.76 12.93
C LYS A 124 0.87 3.24 12.60
N LEU A 125 0.71 3.55 11.32
CA LEU A 125 0.48 4.93 10.86
C LEU A 125 -0.46 5.00 9.66
N THR A 126 -1.11 6.16 9.51
CA THR A 126 -1.93 6.51 8.35
C THR A 126 -1.34 7.74 7.67
N VAL A 127 -1.22 7.72 6.34
CA VAL A 127 -0.92 8.90 5.51
C VAL A 127 -2.13 9.16 4.61
N GLN A 128 -2.81 10.29 4.80
CA GLN A 128 -3.90 10.71 3.92
C GLN A 128 -3.36 11.66 2.87
N LEU A 129 -3.47 11.25 1.61
CA LEU A 129 -3.01 12.00 0.45
C LEU A 129 -4.17 12.87 -0.07
N ASN A 130 -3.97 14.19 -0.04
CA ASN A 130 -4.95 15.20 -0.43
C ASN A 130 -4.40 16.07 -1.57
N GLY A 131 -4.25 15.49 -2.76
CA GLY A 131 -3.78 16.19 -3.94
C GLY A 131 -2.28 16.50 -3.90
N VAL A 132 -1.47 15.52 -3.49
CA VAL A 132 -0.03 15.68 -3.31
C VAL A 132 0.72 15.45 -4.62
N SER A 133 1.64 16.34 -5.00
CA SER A 133 2.50 16.12 -6.16
C SER A 133 3.97 16.34 -5.82
N LEU A 134 4.75 15.26 -5.71
CA LEU A 134 6.18 15.34 -5.37
C LEU A 134 7.05 14.77 -6.50
N THR A 135 8.02 15.56 -6.92
CA THR A 135 9.20 15.08 -7.64
C THR A 135 10.39 15.18 -6.72
N SER A 136 10.97 14.04 -6.35
CA SER A 136 12.22 14.01 -5.59
C SER A 136 13.41 14.18 -6.52
N THR A 137 14.35 15.01 -6.09
CA THR A 137 15.67 15.09 -6.74
C THR A 137 16.71 14.23 -6.02
N LYS A 138 16.33 13.58 -4.91
CA LYS A 138 17.20 12.77 -4.06
C LYS A 138 16.46 11.53 -3.54
N GLY A 139 16.75 10.37 -4.11
CA GLY A 139 16.12 9.13 -3.67
C GLY A 139 14.61 9.07 -3.95
N ALA A 140 13.87 8.38 -3.08
CA ALA A 140 12.43 8.16 -3.20
C ALA A 140 11.61 9.46 -3.05
N ALA A 141 10.40 9.48 -3.60
CA ALA A 141 9.43 10.55 -3.35
C ALA A 141 8.68 10.33 -2.03
N ILE A 142 8.35 9.07 -1.71
CA ILE A 142 7.82 8.65 -0.42
C ILE A 142 8.66 7.47 0.09
N ASP A 143 9.18 7.61 1.32
CA ASP A 143 9.90 6.57 2.03
C ASP A 143 9.38 6.39 3.46
N ILE A 144 8.63 5.31 3.71
CA ILE A 144 8.06 5.03 5.03
C ILE A 144 8.82 3.88 5.69
N GLN A 145 9.66 4.25 6.66
CA GLN A 145 10.49 3.38 7.48
C GLN A 145 9.77 2.97 8.76
N CYS A 146 8.61 2.33 8.60
CA CYS A 146 7.84 1.71 9.68
C CYS A 146 7.69 0.21 9.41
N GLY A 147 7.98 -0.64 10.40
CA GLY A 147 7.85 -2.11 10.29
C GLY A 147 6.49 -2.64 10.75
N LYS A 148 5.46 -1.80 10.78
CA LYS A 148 4.08 -2.15 11.15
C LYS A 148 3.14 -1.83 9.99
N ARG A 149 1.84 -1.93 10.22
CA ARG A 149 0.81 -1.49 9.27
C ARG A 149 0.97 -0.01 8.90
N ILE A 150 1.01 0.25 7.60
CA ILE A 150 1.06 1.56 6.98
C ILE A 150 -0.17 1.71 6.09
N ALA A 151 -1.07 2.61 6.45
CA ALA A 151 -2.25 2.90 5.64
C ALA A 151 -2.02 4.14 4.78
N ILE A 152 -2.29 4.02 3.49
CA ILE A 152 -2.35 5.14 2.55
C ILE A 152 -3.82 5.35 2.18
N VAL A 153 -4.31 6.56 2.41
CA VAL A 153 -5.71 6.92 2.14
C VAL A 153 -5.75 8.06 1.13
N MET A 154 -6.22 7.79 -0.07
CA MET A 154 -6.35 8.79 -1.12
C MET A 154 -7.69 9.49 -1.01
N LYS A 155 -7.68 10.80 -0.75
CA LYS A 155 -8.91 11.59 -0.66
C LYS A 155 -9.65 11.56 -2.00
N ASP A 156 -10.95 11.35 -1.95
CA ASP A 156 -11.81 11.35 -3.13
C ASP A 156 -11.69 12.65 -3.94
N GLY A 157 -11.78 12.55 -5.27
CA GLY A 157 -11.64 13.66 -6.20
C GLY A 157 -10.23 14.23 -6.34
N THR A 158 -9.22 13.69 -5.63
CA THR A 158 -7.83 14.18 -5.72
C THR A 158 -6.97 13.32 -6.64
N THR A 159 -5.94 13.93 -7.23
CA THR A 159 -4.87 13.23 -7.94
C THR A 159 -3.56 13.42 -7.17
N ASN A 160 -2.89 12.32 -6.86
CA ASN A 160 -1.62 12.30 -6.14
C ASN A 160 -0.55 11.75 -7.08
N SER A 161 0.56 12.47 -7.25
CA SER A 161 1.60 12.14 -8.23
C SER A 161 2.98 12.12 -7.60
N PHE A 162 3.74 11.06 -7.86
CA PHE A 162 5.08 10.86 -7.29
C PHE A 162 6.08 10.48 -8.38
N ALA A 163 7.24 11.12 -8.36
CA ALA A 163 8.38 10.76 -9.19
C ALA A 163 9.65 10.81 -8.33
N ASP A 164 10.47 9.77 -8.37
CA ASP A 164 11.73 9.72 -7.63
C ASP A 164 12.90 10.27 -8.46
N ALA A 165 14.05 10.36 -7.81
CA ALA A 165 15.28 10.73 -8.48
C ALA A 165 15.64 9.73 -9.57
N VAL A 166 16.20 10.21 -10.69
CA VAL A 166 16.65 9.37 -11.81
C VAL A 166 17.78 8.40 -11.47
N SER A 167 18.50 8.65 -10.38
CA SER A 167 19.56 7.79 -9.87
C SER A 167 19.55 7.81 -8.34
N GLY A 168 20.24 6.84 -7.75
CA GLY A 168 20.33 6.67 -6.31
C GLY A 168 20.16 5.20 -5.90
N SER A 169 20.11 4.97 -4.60
CA SER A 169 19.97 3.62 -4.01
C SER A 169 18.57 3.38 -3.45
N GLN A 170 17.59 4.22 -3.80
CA GLN A 170 16.20 4.01 -3.38
C GLN A 170 15.66 2.70 -3.96
N LYS A 171 14.82 2.04 -3.17
CA LYS A 171 14.20 0.78 -3.58
C LYS A 171 13.01 1.01 -4.51
N ALA A 172 12.29 2.09 -4.30
CA ALA A 172 11.17 2.49 -5.14
C ALA A 172 10.92 3.99 -5.06
N CYS A 173 10.09 4.52 -5.96
CA CYS A 173 9.56 5.87 -5.81
C CYS A 173 8.65 6.02 -4.59
N PHE A 174 7.80 5.01 -4.37
CA PHE A 174 6.97 4.87 -3.19
C PHE A 174 7.38 3.59 -2.45
N TYR A 175 8.14 3.73 -1.38
CA TYR A 175 8.62 2.59 -0.60
C TYR A 175 8.00 2.53 0.79
N THR A 176 7.64 1.32 1.23
CA THR A 176 7.31 1.02 2.62
C THR A 176 8.11 -0.16 3.16
N LYS A 177 8.57 -0.04 4.42
CA LYS A 177 9.26 -1.12 5.12
C LYS A 177 8.31 -2.18 5.68
N GLY A 178 7.08 -1.82 6.01
CA GLY A 178 6.07 -2.70 6.62
C GLY A 178 4.88 -2.94 5.70
N HIS A 179 3.85 -3.54 6.27
CA HIS A 179 2.60 -3.86 5.59
C HIS A 179 1.89 -2.64 4.99
N LEU A 180 1.77 -2.59 3.67
CA LEU A 180 1.14 -1.47 2.95
C LEU A 180 -0.34 -1.75 2.66
N GLU A 181 -1.22 -0.87 3.09
CA GLU A 181 -2.64 -0.89 2.72
C GLU A 181 -3.03 0.40 1.99
N ILE A 182 -3.52 0.31 0.76
CA ILE A 182 -3.96 1.46 -0.04
C ILE A 182 -5.48 1.48 -0.13
N SER A 183 -6.08 2.64 0.14
CA SER A 183 -7.54 2.84 0.14
C SER A 183 -7.91 4.25 -0.32
N GLY A 184 -9.22 4.47 -0.51
CA GLY A 184 -9.77 5.79 -0.86
C GLY A 184 -9.83 6.04 -2.37
N ALA A 185 -10.77 6.89 -2.78
CA ALA A 185 -11.20 7.01 -4.18
C ALA A 185 -10.42 8.07 -5.01
N GLY A 186 -9.31 8.59 -4.49
CA GLY A 186 -8.39 9.40 -5.29
C GLY A 186 -7.62 8.59 -6.34
N THR A 187 -6.88 9.29 -7.19
CA THR A 187 -5.98 8.70 -8.18
C THR A 187 -4.53 8.78 -7.69
N LEU A 188 -3.76 7.70 -7.86
CA LEU A 188 -2.32 7.66 -7.60
C LEU A 188 -1.55 7.49 -8.91
N ASN A 189 -0.61 8.38 -9.20
CA ASN A 189 0.31 8.28 -10.33
C ASN A 189 1.74 8.13 -9.80
N VAL A 190 2.47 7.11 -10.25
CA VAL A 190 3.82 6.83 -9.76
C VAL A 190 4.79 6.63 -10.92
N THR A 191 5.94 7.28 -10.83
CA THR A 191 7.07 7.19 -11.78
C THR A 191 8.32 6.74 -11.02
N GLY A 192 8.67 5.46 -11.12
CA GLY A 192 9.94 4.90 -10.63
C GLY A 192 11.03 5.05 -11.68
N ASN A 193 11.88 6.05 -11.54
CA ASN A 193 12.96 6.36 -12.46
C ASN A 193 14.22 5.55 -12.21
N ALA A 194 14.57 5.23 -10.96
CA ALA A 194 15.81 4.51 -10.64
C ALA A 194 15.61 3.01 -10.39
N ASN A 195 14.44 2.61 -9.88
CA ASN A 195 14.13 1.22 -9.55
C ASN A 195 12.61 0.98 -9.67
N HIS A 196 11.97 0.31 -8.69
CA HIS A 196 10.53 0.04 -8.70
C HIS A 196 9.69 1.33 -8.62
N ALA A 197 8.46 1.31 -9.13
CA ALA A 197 7.55 2.42 -8.87
C ALA A 197 6.99 2.37 -7.44
N ILE A 198 6.39 1.23 -7.07
CA ILE A 198 5.92 0.96 -5.70
C ILE A 198 6.62 -0.29 -5.18
N ALA A 199 7.14 -0.25 -3.95
CA ALA A 199 7.63 -1.44 -3.28
C ALA A 199 7.24 -1.49 -1.80
N ALA A 200 6.73 -2.65 -1.37
CA ALA A 200 6.51 -2.98 0.02
C ALA A 200 7.43 -4.15 0.40
N LYS A 201 8.23 -3.98 1.46
CA LYS A 201 9.08 -5.09 1.94
C LYS A 201 8.25 -6.22 2.56
N GLU A 202 7.02 -5.94 2.98
CA GLU A 202 6.05 -6.88 3.50
C GLU A 202 4.84 -6.93 2.55
N TYR A 203 3.66 -7.36 3.01
CA TYR A 203 2.51 -7.44 2.11
C TYR A 203 2.05 -6.07 1.60
N LEU A 204 1.36 -6.10 0.46
CA LEU A 204 0.65 -4.95 -0.11
C LEU A 204 -0.80 -5.32 -0.38
N GLN A 205 -1.72 -4.56 0.19
CA GLN A 205 -3.16 -4.72 -0.03
C GLN A 205 -3.80 -3.49 -0.67
N ILE A 206 -4.43 -3.67 -1.83
CA ILE A 206 -5.30 -2.69 -2.47
C ILE A 206 -6.74 -2.95 -2.01
N LYS A 207 -7.33 -2.00 -1.28
CA LYS A 207 -8.70 -2.10 -0.79
C LYS A 207 -9.70 -1.79 -1.91
N LYS A 208 -10.93 -2.31 -1.78
CA LYS A 208 -12.03 -2.11 -2.75
C LYS A 208 -12.37 -0.64 -3.02
N THR A 209 -12.07 0.26 -2.08
CA THR A 209 -12.34 1.69 -2.19
C THR A 209 -11.36 2.44 -3.08
N VAL A 210 -10.25 1.82 -3.49
CA VAL A 210 -9.32 2.41 -4.46
C VAL A 210 -10.03 2.62 -5.78
N LYS A 211 -9.86 3.81 -6.35
CA LYS A 211 -10.34 4.11 -7.70
C LYS A 211 -9.31 3.69 -8.74
N THR A 212 -8.14 4.35 -8.75
CA THR A 212 -7.12 4.13 -9.79
C THR A 212 -5.71 4.31 -9.25
N ILE A 213 -4.81 3.40 -9.63
CA ILE A 213 -3.36 3.48 -9.47
C ILE A 213 -2.73 3.35 -10.88
N ASN A 214 -1.95 4.34 -11.28
CA ASN A 214 -1.25 4.36 -12.56
C ASN A 214 0.27 4.31 -12.32
N ILE A 215 0.91 3.27 -12.85
CA ILE A 215 2.36 3.19 -12.96
C ILE A 215 2.74 3.75 -14.32
N LEU A 216 3.22 4.99 -14.31
CA LEU A 216 3.58 5.75 -15.50
C LEU A 216 4.98 5.39 -16.05
N LYS A 217 5.81 4.80 -15.18
CA LYS A 217 7.14 4.24 -15.49
C LYS A 217 7.63 3.45 -14.28
N ALA A 218 8.37 2.38 -14.54
CA ALA A 218 9.25 1.75 -13.56
C ALA A 218 10.54 1.29 -14.26
N ALA A 219 11.70 1.66 -13.71
CA ALA A 219 13.01 1.19 -14.19
C ALA A 219 13.33 -0.25 -13.76
N ASN A 220 12.46 -0.81 -12.92
CA ASN A 220 12.39 -2.21 -12.55
C ASN A 220 10.90 -2.58 -12.44
N ASP A 221 10.50 -3.46 -11.52
CA ASP A 221 9.09 -3.86 -11.40
C ASP A 221 8.17 -2.66 -11.11
N ALA A 222 6.98 -2.67 -11.71
CA ALA A 222 5.97 -1.65 -11.44
C ALA A 222 5.49 -1.71 -9.98
N ILE A 223 5.19 -2.91 -9.47
CA ILE A 223 4.86 -3.17 -8.07
C ILE A 223 5.68 -4.36 -7.58
N HIS A 224 6.48 -4.18 -6.55
CA HIS A 224 7.31 -5.23 -5.94
C HIS A 224 6.91 -5.50 -4.48
N VAL A 225 6.69 -6.76 -4.11
CA VAL A 225 6.12 -7.13 -2.80
C VAL A 225 6.83 -8.34 -2.19
N GLY A 226 7.31 -8.21 -0.95
CA GLY A 226 8.10 -9.25 -0.30
C GLY A 226 7.34 -10.31 0.51
N GLN A 227 6.00 -10.28 0.56
CA GLN A 227 5.19 -11.31 1.24
C GLN A 227 4.05 -11.75 0.31
N HIS A 228 2.91 -11.06 0.36
CA HIS A 228 1.80 -11.32 -0.55
C HIS A 228 1.24 -10.02 -1.10
N PHE A 229 0.73 -10.08 -2.32
CA PHE A 229 -0.06 -9.00 -2.91
C PHE A 229 -1.54 -9.37 -2.87
N GLN A 230 -2.38 -8.51 -2.32
CA GLN A 230 -3.83 -8.72 -2.32
C GLN A 230 -4.57 -7.54 -2.95
N MET A 231 -5.40 -7.81 -3.96
CA MET A 231 -6.25 -6.81 -4.61
C MET A 231 -7.73 -7.14 -4.39
N ASN A 232 -8.44 -6.24 -3.72
CA ASN A 232 -9.88 -6.39 -3.42
C ASN A 232 -10.79 -5.56 -4.34
N GLY A 233 -10.20 -4.76 -5.23
CA GLY A 233 -10.90 -3.85 -6.14
C GLY A 233 -9.96 -2.76 -6.67
N GLY A 234 -10.55 -1.72 -7.26
CA GLY A 234 -9.83 -0.62 -7.92
C GLY A 234 -9.27 -0.99 -9.29
N GLU A 235 -8.66 -0.01 -9.95
CA GLU A 235 -8.02 -0.14 -11.24
C GLU A 235 -6.51 0.08 -11.10
N VAL A 236 -5.70 -0.88 -11.56
CA VAL A 236 -4.24 -0.72 -11.65
C VAL A 236 -3.84 -0.76 -13.11
N ASN A 237 -3.18 0.32 -13.54
CA ASN A 237 -2.68 0.48 -14.90
C ASN A 237 -1.15 0.49 -14.88
N VAL A 238 -0.53 -0.45 -15.59
CA VAL A 238 0.91 -0.49 -15.82
C VAL A 238 1.17 -0.20 -17.29
N THR A 239 1.84 0.93 -17.54
CA THR A 239 2.14 1.39 -18.89
C THR A 239 3.37 0.71 -19.48
N SER A 240 3.54 0.80 -20.80
CA SER A 240 4.61 0.15 -21.55
C SER A 240 6.03 0.61 -21.22
N THR A 241 6.18 1.66 -20.41
CA THR A 241 7.47 2.22 -19.96
C THR A 241 8.08 1.48 -18.77
N THR A 242 7.39 0.48 -18.22
CA THR A 242 7.95 -0.47 -17.27
C THR A 242 8.93 -1.41 -17.98
N VAL A 243 10.14 -1.56 -17.43
CA VAL A 243 11.23 -2.35 -18.05
C VAL A 243 11.50 -3.68 -17.34
N SER A 244 10.62 -4.10 -16.42
CA SER A 244 10.63 -5.41 -15.74
C SER A 244 9.19 -5.88 -15.53
N ASP A 245 8.89 -6.60 -14.46
CA ASP A 245 7.60 -7.20 -14.18
C ASP A 245 6.52 -6.13 -13.85
N GLY A 246 5.27 -6.42 -14.18
CA GLY A 246 4.14 -5.59 -13.79
C GLY A 246 3.91 -5.64 -12.28
N ILE A 247 3.71 -6.86 -11.77
CA ILE A 247 3.57 -7.15 -10.35
C ILE A 247 4.49 -8.33 -10.03
N GLN A 248 5.48 -8.11 -9.17
CA GLN A 248 6.40 -9.12 -8.68
C GLN A 248 6.13 -9.38 -7.19
N VAL A 249 5.92 -10.64 -6.84
CA VAL A 249 5.74 -11.09 -5.45
C VAL A 249 6.71 -12.23 -5.14
N GLU A 250 7.43 -12.08 -4.03
CA GLU A 250 8.43 -13.04 -3.56
C GLU A 250 8.27 -13.35 -2.07
N TYR A 251 8.87 -14.44 -1.62
CA TYR A 251 8.98 -14.73 -0.19
C TYR A 251 9.97 -13.78 0.49
N LYS A 252 9.63 -13.33 1.68
CA LYS A 252 10.56 -12.68 2.61
C LYS A 252 11.59 -13.71 3.04
N ARG A 253 12.86 -13.31 2.93
CA ARG A 253 14.01 -14.14 3.31
C ARG A 253 14.82 -13.51 4.44
N ASP A 254 15.45 -14.36 5.24
CA ASP A 254 16.40 -13.95 6.27
C ASP A 254 17.78 -13.60 5.67
N ASN A 255 18.74 -13.26 6.53
CA ASN A 255 20.10 -12.90 6.09
C ASN A 255 20.89 -14.08 5.49
N SER A 256 20.40 -15.30 5.63
CA SER A 256 20.96 -16.53 5.03
C SER A 256 20.17 -16.98 3.80
N ASN A 257 19.35 -16.08 3.24
CA ASN A 257 18.51 -16.30 2.08
C ASN A 257 17.49 -17.44 2.24
N GLN A 258 17.11 -17.78 3.49
CA GLN A 258 16.08 -18.77 3.79
C GLN A 258 14.71 -18.09 3.90
N ILE A 259 13.67 -18.76 3.38
CA ILE A 259 12.29 -18.28 3.50
C ILE A 259 11.93 -18.20 4.99
N ILE A 260 11.43 -17.03 5.41
CA ILE A 260 10.91 -16.83 6.76
C ILE A 260 9.52 -17.46 6.83
N VAL A 261 9.30 -18.41 7.74
CA VAL A 261 7.98 -19.02 7.93
C VAL A 261 7.12 -18.08 8.77
N ASP A 262 6.10 -17.50 8.14
CA ASP A 262 5.17 -16.52 8.71
C ASP A 262 3.84 -16.60 7.96
N GLU A 263 2.72 -16.35 8.64
CA GLU A 263 1.38 -16.54 8.07
C GLU A 263 1.11 -15.63 6.86
N ASP A 264 1.68 -14.44 6.86
CA ASP A 264 1.52 -13.48 5.76
C ASP A 264 2.55 -13.73 4.65
N ASN A 265 3.63 -14.47 4.91
CA ASN A 265 4.72 -14.69 3.95
C ASN A 265 4.44 -15.83 2.96
N THR A 266 3.36 -15.71 2.21
CA THR A 266 2.92 -16.75 1.27
C THR A 266 3.62 -16.70 -0.09
N GLY A 267 4.35 -15.61 -0.41
CA GLY A 267 4.93 -15.38 -1.73
C GLY A 267 3.88 -15.21 -2.84
N GLY A 268 2.60 -15.10 -2.49
CA GLY A 268 1.48 -15.29 -3.40
C GLY A 268 0.73 -14.02 -3.80
N VAL A 269 -0.09 -14.15 -4.83
CA VAL A 269 -0.99 -13.11 -5.34
C VAL A 269 -2.44 -13.53 -5.11
N ILE A 270 -3.23 -12.66 -4.49
CA ILE A 270 -4.65 -12.88 -4.20
C ILE A 270 -5.46 -11.77 -4.86
N ILE A 271 -6.33 -12.09 -5.82
CA ILE A 271 -7.15 -11.11 -6.52
C ILE A 271 -8.62 -11.49 -6.36
N LYS A 272 -9.36 -10.62 -5.66
CA LYS A 272 -10.79 -10.79 -5.37
C LYS A 272 -11.68 -9.89 -6.24
N GLY A 273 -11.09 -8.94 -6.96
CA GLY A 273 -11.83 -8.03 -7.84
C GLY A 273 -11.00 -6.85 -8.31
N GLY A 274 -11.63 -5.98 -9.11
CA GLY A 274 -11.01 -4.80 -9.72
C GLY A 274 -10.57 -5.04 -11.17
N SER A 275 -9.77 -4.11 -11.71
CA SER A 275 -9.23 -4.19 -13.06
C SER A 275 -7.70 -4.08 -13.07
N LEU A 276 -7.05 -4.96 -13.81
CA LEU A 276 -5.60 -4.93 -14.05
C LEU A 276 -5.34 -4.75 -15.56
N ASN A 277 -4.77 -3.61 -15.95
CA ASN A 277 -4.36 -3.34 -17.32
C ASN A 277 -2.83 -3.22 -17.36
N ILE A 278 -2.14 -4.21 -17.91
CA ILE A 278 -0.68 -4.30 -17.87
C ILE A 278 -0.14 -4.42 -19.29
N THR A 279 0.78 -3.52 -19.67
CA THR A 279 1.45 -3.56 -20.97
C THR A 279 2.97 -3.65 -20.79
N LEU A 280 3.58 -4.69 -21.36
CA LEU A 280 5.01 -4.97 -21.31
C LEU A 280 5.57 -5.02 -22.74
N ASP A 281 6.03 -3.86 -23.24
CA ASP A 281 6.54 -3.72 -24.61
C ASP A 281 8.08 -3.66 -24.67
N ASN A 282 8.71 -3.21 -23.60
CA ASN A 282 10.12 -2.80 -23.60
C ASN A 282 11.01 -3.64 -22.67
N ALA A 283 10.56 -4.83 -22.26
CA ALA A 283 11.22 -5.65 -21.24
C ALA A 283 11.23 -7.13 -21.63
N GLN A 284 12.38 -7.66 -22.02
CA GLN A 284 12.50 -9.09 -22.28
C GLN A 284 12.43 -9.89 -20.97
N ASP A 285 11.85 -11.09 -21.06
CA ASP A 285 11.57 -11.95 -19.91
C ASP A 285 10.82 -11.25 -18.78
N ALA A 286 10.00 -10.23 -19.06
CA ALA A 286 9.13 -9.63 -18.06
C ALA A 286 7.82 -10.41 -17.89
N LYS A 287 7.22 -10.35 -16.71
CA LYS A 287 5.97 -11.01 -16.38
C LYS A 287 4.93 -9.95 -16.00
N GLY A 288 3.72 -10.06 -16.54
CA GLY A 288 2.63 -9.16 -16.14
C GLY A 288 2.35 -9.30 -14.65
N ILE A 289 2.19 -10.54 -14.20
CA ILE A 289 2.11 -10.93 -12.79
C ILE A 289 3.05 -12.10 -12.55
N LYS A 290 3.94 -12.00 -11.57
CA LYS A 290 4.82 -13.07 -11.13
C LYS A 290 4.71 -13.26 -9.62
N ALA A 291 4.57 -14.52 -9.22
CA ALA A 291 4.54 -14.94 -7.82
C ALA A 291 5.50 -16.13 -7.62
N GLU A 292 6.28 -16.12 -6.54
CA GLU A 292 7.02 -17.31 -6.09
C GLU A 292 6.09 -18.33 -5.39
N GLY A 293 5.00 -17.84 -4.78
CA GLY A 293 3.91 -18.64 -4.23
C GLY A 293 2.72 -18.71 -5.16
N ASN A 294 1.55 -19.10 -4.62
CA ASN A 294 0.34 -19.35 -5.40
C ASN A 294 -0.27 -18.07 -5.99
N ILE A 295 -1.01 -18.23 -7.09
CA ILE A 295 -1.93 -17.20 -7.62
C ILE A 295 -3.37 -17.65 -7.41
N GLU A 296 -4.13 -16.88 -6.64
CA GLU A 296 -5.55 -17.12 -6.35
C GLU A 296 -6.40 -15.98 -6.90
N ILE A 297 -7.27 -16.29 -7.85
CA ILE A 297 -8.17 -15.33 -8.48
C ILE A 297 -9.61 -15.77 -8.25
N SER A 298 -10.43 -14.87 -7.70
CA SER A 298 -11.83 -15.11 -7.38
C SER A 298 -12.76 -13.99 -7.86
N GLY A 299 -12.21 -13.05 -8.64
CA GLY A 299 -12.92 -11.95 -9.28
C GLY A 299 -11.96 -10.99 -9.97
N GLY A 300 -12.46 -10.20 -10.92
CA GLY A 300 -11.74 -9.10 -11.56
C GLY A 300 -11.64 -9.22 -13.09
N THR A 301 -11.23 -8.12 -13.72
CA THR A 301 -11.01 -8.05 -15.18
C THR A 301 -9.55 -7.71 -15.48
N PHE A 302 -8.90 -8.54 -16.29
CA PHE A 302 -7.47 -8.46 -16.57
C PHE A 302 -7.29 -8.30 -18.07
N LEU A 303 -6.45 -7.34 -18.44
CA LEU A 303 -5.95 -7.16 -19.79
C LEU A 303 -4.42 -7.05 -19.72
N ILE A 304 -3.73 -8.11 -20.13
CA ILE A 304 -2.27 -8.18 -20.07
C ILE A 304 -1.70 -8.32 -21.48
N HIS A 305 -0.80 -7.42 -21.85
CA HIS A 305 -0.05 -7.45 -23.09
C HIS A 305 1.41 -7.81 -22.80
N ALA A 306 1.76 -9.09 -22.95
CA ALA A 306 3.13 -9.59 -22.93
C ALA A 306 3.68 -9.57 -24.36
N ASN A 307 4.17 -8.39 -24.79
CA ASN A 307 4.57 -8.15 -26.17
C ASN A 307 6.06 -8.40 -26.43
N SER A 308 6.90 -8.32 -25.40
CA SER A 308 8.34 -8.56 -25.53
C SER A 308 8.72 -10.05 -25.54
N ASN A 309 9.92 -10.34 -26.03
CA ASN A 309 10.49 -11.70 -26.10
C ASN A 309 10.68 -12.30 -24.70
N GLY A 310 10.40 -13.59 -24.56
CA GLY A 310 10.49 -14.29 -23.26
C GLY A 310 9.38 -13.94 -22.27
N SER A 311 8.66 -12.85 -22.49
CA SER A 311 7.72 -12.29 -21.51
C SER A 311 6.48 -13.14 -21.32
N ARG A 312 5.95 -13.15 -20.10
CA ARG A 312 4.77 -13.95 -19.74
C ARG A 312 3.65 -13.06 -19.26
N GLY A 313 2.40 -13.37 -19.60
CA GLY A 313 1.28 -12.62 -19.02
C GLY A 313 1.20 -12.85 -17.51
N MET A 314 1.20 -14.11 -17.11
CA MET A 314 1.20 -14.52 -15.71
C MET A 314 2.16 -15.69 -15.48
N GLN A 315 2.87 -15.68 -14.35
CA GLN A 315 3.71 -16.79 -13.90
C GLN A 315 3.57 -17.02 -12.39
N THR A 316 3.44 -18.28 -12.00
CA THR A 316 3.61 -18.71 -10.60
C THR A 316 4.53 -19.91 -10.52
N ASP A 317 5.35 -19.95 -9.48
CA ASP A 317 6.18 -21.12 -9.17
C ASP A 317 5.41 -22.14 -8.29
N GLY A 318 4.22 -21.77 -7.81
CA GLY A 318 3.27 -22.61 -7.09
C GLY A 318 2.04 -22.96 -7.93
N ASP A 319 0.90 -23.08 -7.25
CA ASP A 319 -0.39 -23.41 -7.86
C ASP A 319 -1.13 -22.15 -8.33
N MET A 320 -1.98 -22.30 -9.35
CA MET A 320 -2.94 -21.29 -9.78
C MET A 320 -4.37 -21.78 -9.60
N THR A 321 -5.20 -21.01 -8.90
CA THR A 321 -6.64 -21.26 -8.78
C THR A 321 -7.44 -20.07 -9.32
N VAL A 322 -8.43 -20.35 -10.16
CA VAL A 322 -9.31 -19.34 -10.77
C VAL A 322 -10.76 -19.69 -10.47
N GLY A 323 -11.51 -18.74 -9.92
CA GLY A 323 -12.91 -18.84 -9.54
C GLY A 323 -13.63 -17.50 -9.65
N GLU A 324 -14.86 -17.43 -9.15
CA GLU A 324 -15.72 -16.24 -9.18
C GLU A 324 -16.40 -15.99 -7.82
N GLU A 325 -15.80 -16.46 -6.73
CA GLU A 325 -16.38 -16.38 -5.37
C GLU A 325 -16.61 -14.94 -4.89
N ASN A 326 -15.86 -13.97 -5.43
CA ASN A 326 -15.94 -12.55 -5.09
C ASN A 326 -16.48 -11.68 -6.25
N GLY A 327 -16.72 -12.26 -7.42
CA GLY A 327 -17.28 -11.57 -8.59
C GLY A 327 -16.84 -12.20 -9.91
N THR A 328 -17.31 -11.64 -11.03
CA THR A 328 -16.93 -12.13 -12.37
C THR A 328 -15.42 -12.06 -12.58
N THR A 329 -14.87 -13.12 -13.16
CA THR A 329 -13.45 -13.23 -13.50
C THR A 329 -13.28 -13.30 -15.03
N ASN A 330 -12.66 -12.27 -15.60
CA ASN A 330 -12.33 -12.21 -17.02
C ASN A 330 -10.84 -11.92 -17.18
N ILE A 331 -10.08 -12.90 -17.67
CA ILE A 331 -8.64 -12.78 -17.88
C ILE A 331 -8.36 -12.80 -19.37
N THR A 332 -7.85 -11.70 -19.92
CA THR A 332 -7.41 -11.62 -21.31
C THR A 332 -5.91 -11.35 -21.38
N ILE A 333 -5.18 -12.21 -22.07
CA ILE A 333 -3.73 -12.13 -22.22
C ILE A 333 -3.34 -12.20 -23.69
N TYR A 334 -2.55 -11.23 -24.14
CA TYR A 334 -1.89 -11.25 -25.44
C TYR A 334 -0.41 -11.59 -25.26
N ALA A 335 -0.03 -12.80 -25.68
CA ALA A 335 1.35 -13.26 -25.70
C ALA A 335 1.91 -13.13 -27.13
N ARG A 336 2.55 -11.99 -27.43
CA ARG A 336 2.95 -11.63 -28.80
C ARG A 336 4.45 -11.71 -29.05
N GLY A 337 5.24 -11.87 -28.00
CA GLY A 337 6.70 -12.01 -28.10
C GLY A 337 7.16 -13.35 -28.66
N SER A 338 8.48 -13.49 -28.81
CA SER A 338 9.15 -14.73 -29.22
C SER A 338 9.97 -15.33 -28.06
N ARG A 339 11.03 -16.07 -28.38
CA ARG A 339 12.06 -16.49 -27.43
C ARG A 339 12.91 -15.30 -26.98
N CYS A 340 13.25 -15.29 -25.70
CA CYS A 340 14.20 -14.37 -25.09
C CYS A 340 15.54 -14.42 -25.84
N THR A 341 16.17 -13.27 -26.00
CA THR A 341 17.43 -13.11 -26.72
C THR A 341 18.49 -12.41 -25.87
N VAL A 342 18.24 -12.23 -24.58
CA VAL A 342 19.27 -11.70 -23.66
C VAL A 342 20.39 -12.72 -23.53
N ALA A 343 21.62 -12.25 -23.33
CA ALA A 343 22.82 -13.08 -23.37
C ALA A 343 22.77 -14.21 -22.31
N GLU A 344 22.19 -13.92 -21.14
CA GLU A 344 22.02 -14.84 -20.02
C GLU A 344 21.14 -16.05 -20.37
N ASP A 345 20.18 -15.89 -21.29
CA ASP A 345 19.18 -16.90 -21.65
C ASP A 345 19.57 -17.70 -22.92
N THR A 346 20.78 -17.54 -23.46
CA THR A 346 21.15 -18.13 -24.76
C THR A 346 21.12 -19.66 -24.81
N THR A 347 21.30 -20.34 -23.67
CA THR A 347 21.35 -21.81 -23.59
C THR A 347 19.95 -22.45 -23.54
N ASP A 348 19.02 -21.87 -22.79
CA ASP A 348 17.60 -22.27 -22.74
C ASP A 348 16.71 -21.02 -22.78
N PRO A 349 16.49 -20.44 -23.97
CA PRO A 349 15.82 -19.16 -24.06
C PRO A 349 14.35 -19.28 -23.67
N HIS A 350 14.00 -18.53 -22.62
CA HIS A 350 12.62 -18.39 -22.16
C HIS A 350 11.69 -18.02 -23.31
N ARG A 351 10.54 -18.69 -23.41
CA ARG A 351 9.54 -18.39 -24.44
C ARG A 351 8.55 -17.38 -23.90
N CYS A 352 8.07 -16.49 -24.77
CA CYS A 352 6.88 -15.73 -24.47
C CYS A 352 5.69 -16.66 -24.22
N MET A 353 4.91 -16.43 -23.16
CA MET A 353 3.75 -17.26 -22.81
C MET A 353 2.58 -16.41 -22.34
N GLY A 354 1.36 -16.92 -22.48
CA GLY A 354 0.22 -16.32 -21.78
C GLY A 354 0.31 -16.57 -20.29
N ILE A 355 0.27 -17.85 -19.90
CA ILE A 355 0.30 -18.29 -18.50
C ILE A 355 1.32 -19.41 -18.32
N LYS A 356 2.15 -19.32 -17.28
CA LYS A 356 3.02 -20.39 -16.81
C LYS A 356 2.70 -20.70 -15.34
N VAL A 357 2.37 -21.94 -15.05
CA VAL A 357 2.13 -22.45 -13.69
C VAL A 357 3.09 -23.60 -13.47
N ASP A 358 4.01 -23.51 -12.52
CA ASP A 358 4.93 -24.62 -12.25
C ASP A 358 4.28 -25.73 -11.41
N GLY A 359 3.30 -25.39 -10.56
CA GLY A 359 2.42 -26.34 -9.87
C GLY A 359 1.17 -26.71 -10.68
N ASN A 360 0.06 -26.91 -9.97
CA ASN A 360 -1.24 -27.27 -10.51
C ASN A 360 -2.04 -26.03 -10.91
N MET A 361 -2.86 -26.16 -11.95
CA MET A 361 -3.82 -25.14 -12.36
C MET A 361 -5.25 -25.67 -12.21
N THR A 362 -6.06 -25.03 -11.36
CA THR A 362 -7.48 -25.34 -11.19
C THR A 362 -8.34 -24.16 -11.62
N VAL A 363 -9.26 -24.39 -12.56
CA VAL A 363 -10.23 -23.41 -13.04
C VAL A 363 -11.63 -23.86 -12.63
N ASN A 364 -12.18 -23.24 -11.59
CA ASN A 364 -13.52 -23.51 -11.08
C ASN A 364 -14.62 -22.75 -11.83
N ALA A 365 -14.34 -21.51 -12.24
CA ALA A 365 -15.27 -20.62 -12.94
C ALA A 365 -14.50 -19.51 -13.70
N GLY A 366 -15.23 -18.60 -14.35
CA GLY A 366 -14.66 -17.44 -15.06
C GLY A 366 -14.19 -17.73 -16.49
N THR A 367 -13.65 -16.71 -17.14
CA THR A 367 -13.14 -16.77 -18.51
C THR A 367 -11.65 -16.44 -18.55
N ILE A 368 -10.88 -17.31 -19.19
CA ILE A 368 -9.46 -17.13 -19.51
C ILE A 368 -9.31 -17.16 -21.03
N ALA A 369 -8.85 -16.06 -21.61
CA ALA A 369 -8.58 -15.91 -23.04
C ALA A 369 -7.12 -15.57 -23.28
N VAL A 370 -6.37 -16.52 -23.85
CA VAL A 370 -4.96 -16.35 -24.19
C VAL A 370 -4.80 -16.34 -25.71
N TYR A 371 -4.28 -15.24 -26.23
CA TYR A 371 -3.93 -15.06 -27.64
C TYR A 371 -2.41 -15.13 -27.80
N ASN A 372 -1.89 -16.30 -28.18
CA ASN A 372 -0.47 -16.53 -28.42
C ASN A 372 -0.13 -16.35 -29.91
N THR A 373 -0.02 -15.10 -30.36
CA THR A 373 0.24 -14.78 -31.78
C THR A 373 1.73 -14.62 -32.11
N GLY A 374 2.61 -14.67 -31.12
CA GLY A 374 4.06 -14.57 -31.32
C GLY A 374 4.65 -15.85 -31.92
N ALA A 375 5.65 -15.72 -32.81
CA ALA A 375 6.16 -16.80 -33.67
C ALA A 375 6.66 -18.07 -32.94
N LYS A 376 7.04 -17.96 -31.66
CA LYS A 376 7.45 -19.07 -30.79
C LYS A 376 6.78 -19.01 -29.41
N SER A 377 5.71 -18.23 -29.30
CA SER A 377 4.94 -18.07 -28.07
C SER A 377 4.14 -19.35 -27.76
N LYS A 378 3.85 -19.57 -26.48
CA LYS A 378 2.88 -20.59 -26.02
C LYS A 378 1.68 -19.91 -25.37
N ALA A 379 0.53 -20.56 -25.39
CA ALA A 379 -0.63 -20.05 -24.66
C ALA A 379 -0.47 -20.32 -23.15
N ILE A 380 -0.71 -21.56 -22.71
CA ILE A 380 -0.69 -21.93 -21.30
C ILE A 380 0.24 -23.12 -21.12
N LYS A 381 1.14 -23.05 -20.13
CA LYS A 381 1.96 -24.17 -19.67
C LYS A 381 1.67 -24.44 -18.20
N VAL A 382 1.36 -25.69 -17.88
CA VAL A 382 1.15 -26.16 -16.51
C VAL A 382 2.15 -27.28 -16.23
N GLY A 383 2.91 -27.19 -15.13
CA GLY A 383 3.90 -28.19 -14.74
C GLY A 383 3.31 -29.37 -13.99
N GLY A 384 2.24 -29.14 -13.23
CA GLY A 384 1.50 -30.14 -12.47
C GLY A 384 0.24 -30.64 -13.20
N MET A 385 -0.88 -30.69 -12.49
CA MET A 385 -2.17 -31.07 -13.05
C MET A 385 -2.99 -29.85 -13.45
N TYR A 386 -3.57 -29.90 -14.64
CA TYR A 386 -4.60 -28.98 -15.09
C TYR A 386 -6.00 -29.57 -14.88
N LYS A 387 -6.87 -28.82 -14.19
CA LYS A 387 -8.26 -29.19 -13.92
C LYS A 387 -9.19 -28.02 -14.25
N ASN A 388 -10.18 -28.25 -15.11
CA ASN A 388 -11.26 -27.28 -15.35
C ASN A 388 -12.60 -27.87 -14.90
N ASN A 389 -13.20 -27.30 -13.85
CA ASN A 389 -14.45 -27.72 -13.24
C ASN A 389 -15.67 -26.93 -13.73
N GLY A 390 -15.49 -25.84 -14.48
CA GLY A 390 -16.62 -24.98 -14.87
C GLY A 390 -16.29 -23.64 -15.52
N GLY A 391 -15.01 -23.29 -15.74
CA GLY A 391 -14.63 -22.06 -16.45
C GLY A 391 -14.47 -22.24 -17.95
N THR A 392 -14.38 -21.13 -18.67
CA THR A 392 -14.04 -21.10 -20.10
C THR A 392 -12.56 -20.79 -20.24
N VAL A 393 -11.79 -21.70 -20.85
CA VAL A 393 -10.35 -21.48 -21.13
C VAL A 393 -10.14 -21.57 -22.63
N SER A 394 -9.62 -20.50 -23.23
CA SER A 394 -9.22 -20.44 -24.63
C SER A 394 -7.72 -20.17 -24.76
N GLY A 395 -7.07 -20.97 -25.60
CA GLY A 395 -5.62 -21.12 -25.66
C GLY A 395 -5.23 -22.57 -25.43
N GLU A 396 -4.20 -23.05 -26.12
CA GLU A 396 -3.67 -24.40 -25.93
C GLU A 396 -3.04 -24.53 -24.53
N VAL A 397 -3.45 -25.58 -23.80
CA VAL A 397 -2.88 -25.93 -22.49
C VAL A 397 -1.90 -27.09 -22.69
N ASP A 398 -0.62 -26.80 -22.53
CA ASP A 398 0.46 -27.78 -22.48
C ASP A 398 0.65 -28.20 -21.01
N ASN A 399 0.14 -29.38 -20.66
CA ASN A 399 0.12 -29.91 -19.30
C ASN A 399 0.75 -31.30 -19.23
#